data_AF-A0A816XVT2-F1
#
_entry.id   AF-A0A816XVT2-F1
#
_cell.length_a   1.000
_cell.length_b   1.000
_cell.length_c   1.000
_cell.angle_alpha   90.00
_cell.angle_beta   90.00
_cell.angle_gamma   90.00
#
_symmetry.space_group_name_H-M   'P 1'
#
loop_
_entity.id
_entity.type
_entity.pdbx_description
1 polymer ?
#
loop_
_entity_poly.entity_id
_entity_poly.type
_entity_poly.pdbx_seq_one_letter_code
_entity_poly.pdbx_strand_id
1 'polypeptide(L)' 'MAEAFVTLTSEIQAKSPSISFINSNKGKPLLVADDYTFKLNKTTTSTKYWICTINGCA' A
#
# COMPACT_ATOMS: atom_id res chain seq x y z
N MET A 1 -42.43 -2.69 22.91
CA MET A 1 -41.16 -3.09 23.56
C MET A 1 -40.64 -4.29 22.80
N ALA A 2 -39.65 -4.11 21.92
CA ALA A 2 -38.91 -5.19 21.29
C ALA A 2 -37.50 -4.66 21.03
N GLU A 3 -36.53 -5.17 21.77
CA GLU A 3 -35.11 -4.90 21.55
C GLU A 3 -34.56 -5.98 20.63
N ALA A 4 -34.02 -5.59 19.48
CA ALA A 4 -33.24 -6.47 18.62
C ALA A 4 -31.76 -6.26 18.93
N PHE A 5 -31.15 -7.22 19.63
CA PHE A 5 -29.70 -7.27 19.84
C PHE A 5 -29.05 -7.84 18.58
N VAL A 6 -28.46 -6.98 17.76
CA VAL A 6 -27.74 -7.39 16.55
C VAL A 6 -26.40 -8.00 16.96
N THR A 7 -26.18 -9.25 16.58
CA THR A 7 -24.94 -9.99 16.80
C THR A 7 -23.78 -9.37 16.01
N LEU A 8 -22.74 -8.89 16.70
CA LEU A 8 -21.47 -8.48 16.09
C LEU A 8 -20.73 -9.74 15.59
N THR A 9 -20.89 -10.06 14.30
CA THR A 9 -20.03 -11.03 13.61
C THR A 9 -18.71 -10.36 13.25
N SER A 10 -17.62 -11.05 13.60
CA SER A 10 -16.22 -10.66 13.45
C SER A 10 -15.82 -10.23 12.05
N GLU A 11 -15.19 -9.06 11.94
CA GLU A 11 -14.40 -8.69 10.76
C GLU A 11 -13.07 -8.03 11.18
N ILE A 12 -12.15 -8.78 11.80
CA ILE A 12 -10.74 -8.36 11.82
C ILE A 12 -10.13 -8.77 10.48
N GLN A 13 -10.49 -8.05 9.42
CA GLN A 13 -9.91 -8.24 8.10
C GLN A 13 -8.50 -7.65 8.13
N ALA A 14 -7.48 -8.49 8.38
CA ALA A 14 -6.07 -8.11 8.22
C ALA A 14 -5.80 -7.83 6.73
N LYS A 15 -6.13 -6.61 6.28
CA LYS A 15 -5.90 -6.15 4.92
C LYS A 15 -4.39 -6.04 4.72
N SER A 16 -3.82 -7.01 4.01
CA SER A 16 -2.47 -6.84 3.46
C SER A 16 -2.51 -5.71 2.43
N PRO A 17 -1.49 -4.84 2.40
CA PRO A 17 -1.42 -3.79 1.40
C PRO A 17 -1.35 -4.44 0.02
N SER A 18 -2.15 -3.95 -0.94
CA SER A 18 -2.07 -4.46 -2.31
C SER A 18 -0.84 -3.88 -2.99
N ILE A 19 0.13 -4.73 -3.30
CA ILE A 19 1.41 -4.35 -3.90
C ILE A 19 1.39 -4.67 -5.39
N SER A 20 1.68 -3.69 -6.24
CA SER A 20 1.88 -3.86 -7.67
C SER A 20 3.06 -3.02 -8.18
N PHE A 21 3.61 -3.41 -9.34
CA PHE A 21 4.71 -2.68 -9.97
C PHE A 21 4.26 -2.16 -11.32
N ILE A 22 4.49 -0.87 -11.56
CA ILE A 22 4.18 -0.21 -12.84
C ILE A 22 5.44 0.46 -13.39
N ASN A 23 5.42 0.81 -14.67
CA ASN A 23 6.47 1.61 -15.28
C ASN A 23 6.02 3.07 -15.36
N SER A 24 6.88 3.99 -14.92
CA SER A 24 6.71 5.41 -15.18
C SER A 24 6.81 5.68 -16.69
N ASN A 25 6.28 6.82 -17.15
CA ASN A 25 6.40 7.26 -18.55
C ASN A 25 7.88 7.38 -19.01
N LYS A 26 8.83 7.52 -18.07
CA LYS A 26 10.28 7.53 -18.33
C LYS A 26 10.93 6.12 -18.28
N GLY A 27 10.12 5.06 -18.24
CA GLY A 27 10.55 3.66 -18.16
C GLY A 27 11.07 3.19 -16.79
N LYS A 28 11.09 4.07 -15.77
CA LYS A 28 11.56 3.71 -14.42
C LYS A 28 10.49 2.89 -13.67
N PRO A 29 10.88 1.84 -12.91
CA PRO A 29 9.92 1.08 -12.12
C PRO A 29 9.39 1.94 -10.96
N LEU A 30 8.08 1.84 -10.74
CA LEU A 30 7.36 2.40 -9.62
C LEU A 30 6.67 1.27 -8.87
N LEU A 31 6.67 1.39 -7.56
CA LEU A 31 5.91 0.52 -6.69
C LEU A 31 4.59 1.21 -6.36
N VAL A 32 3.48 0.52 -6.49
CA VAL A 32 2.17 0.96 -6.05
C VAL A 32 1.77 0.08 -4.87
N ALA A 33 1.58 0.70 -3.71
CA ALA A 33 1.07 0.01 -2.52
C ALA A 33 -0.21 0.72 -2.09
N ASP A 34 -1.31 -0.04 -2.07
CA ASP A 34 -2.68 0.46 -1.93
C ASP A 34 -2.99 1.49 -3.02
N ASP A 35 -2.95 2.79 -2.69
CA ASP A 35 -3.17 3.91 -3.62
C ASP A 35 -1.97 4.88 -3.68
N TYR A 36 -0.84 4.50 -3.06
CA TYR A 36 0.37 5.30 -3.02
C TYR A 36 1.40 4.80 -4.01
N THR A 37 2.06 5.74 -4.69
CA THR A 37 3.15 5.44 -5.60
C THR A 37 4.49 5.75 -4.95
N PHE A 38 5.45 4.85 -5.14
CA PHE A 38 6.80 4.95 -4.62
C PHE A 38 7.80 4.81 -5.75
N LYS A 39 8.83 5.66 -5.73
CA LYS A 39 9.97 5.59 -6.65
C LYS A 39 11.12 4.84 -5.99
N LEU A 40 11.87 4.09 -6.79
CA LEU A 40 13.07 3.41 -6.33
C LEU A 40 14.13 4.45 -5.90
N ASN A 41 14.57 4.38 -4.64
CA ASN A 41 15.57 5.30 -4.09
C ASN A 41 16.96 4.67 -4.06
N LYS A 42 17.07 3.48 -3.47
CA LYS A 42 18.33 2.74 -3.33
C LYS A 42 18.10 1.27 -3.59
N THR A 43 19.08 0.63 -4.22
CA THR A 43 19.10 -0.83 -4.37
C THR A 43 20.38 -1.33 -3.73
N THR A 44 20.24 -2.25 -2.79
CA THR A 44 21.32 -3.05 -2.22
C THR A 44 21.25 -4.44 -2.87
N THR A 45 22.24 -5.30 -2.64
CA THR A 45 22.30 -6.67 -3.16
C THR A 45 21.01 -7.47 -2.90
N SER A 46 20.36 -7.26 -1.76
CA SER A 46 19.20 -8.06 -1.34
C SER A 46 17.90 -7.26 -1.21
N THR A 47 17.97 -5.92 -1.22
CA THR A 47 16.84 -5.07 -0.81
C THR A 47 16.73 -3.84 -1.70
N LYS A 48 15.48 -3.48 -2.05
CA LYS A 48 15.15 -2.24 -2.76
C LYS A 48 14.42 -1.31 -1.80
N TYR A 49 14.96 -0.12 -1.61
CA TYR A 49 14.36 0.95 -0.83
C TYR A 49 13.55 1.85 -1.75
N TRP A 50 12.30 2.07 -1.37
CA TRP A 50 11.34 2.87 -2.12
C TRP A 50 10.95 4.10 -1.30
N ILE A 51 10.73 5.23 -1.96
CA ILE A 51 10.31 6.47 -1.31
C ILE A 51 9.02 6.96 -1.96
N CYS A 52 8.08 7.44 -1.15
CA CYS A 52 6.81 7.94 -1.63
C CYS A 52 7.04 9.10 -2.61
N THR A 53 6.26 9.14 -3.69
CA THR A 53 6.34 10.23 -4.68
C THR A 53 5.55 11.46 -4.27
N ILE A 54 4.68 11.35 -3.25
CA ILE A 54 3.90 12.48 -2.71
C ILE A 54 4.82 13.33 -1.83
N ASN A 55 4.86 14.63 -2.08
CA ASN A 55 5.62 15.57 -1.26
C ASN A 55 5.06 15.61 0.17
N GLY A 56 5.91 15.46 1.18
CA GLY A 56 5.52 15.52 2.59
C GLY A 56 4.96 14.22 3.17
N CYS A 57 5.02 13.10 2.44
CA CYS A 57 4.77 11.79 3.03
C CYS A 57 5.94 11.43 3.97
N ALA A 58 5.68 11.38 5.28
CA ALA A 58 6.63 11.03 6.33
C ALA A 58 6.24 9.72 7.01
#